data_AF-X1MTE9-F1
#
_entry.id   AF-X1MTE9-F1
#
_cell.length_a   1.000
_cell.length_b   1.000
_cell.length_c   1.000
_cell.angle_alpha   90.00
_cell.angle_beta   90.00
_cell.angle_gamma   90.00
#
_symmetry.space_group_name_H-M   'P 1'
#
loop_
_entity.id
_entity.type
_entity.pdbx_description
1 polymer ?
#
loop_
_entity_poly.entity_id
_entity_poly.type
_entity_poly.pdbx_seq_one_letter_code
_entity_poly.pdbx_strand_id
1 'polypeptide(L)'
;QNSPFAEEKEKEGAWAFLKWMTELDQTIYWSQHTGYMPVRTSAVNSSKMAQFYQKNPNFKVSLGQLPYTFTYPFSSALIEIDYDIVVPNLLAPVIGLKSVEEAMEYMVEESNKCIAKTAK
;
A
#
# COMPACT_ATOMS: atom_id res chain seq x y z
N GLN A 1 29.62 -8.87 18.96
CA GLN A 1 28.73 -8.26 17.94
C GLN A 1 27.32 -8.41 18.47
N ASN A 2 26.56 -7.32 18.65
CA ASN A 2 25.16 -7.43 19.04
C ASN A 2 24.39 -8.06 17.89
N SER A 3 23.45 -8.96 18.20
CA SER A 3 22.54 -9.54 17.21
C SER A 3 21.86 -8.41 16.43
N PRO A 4 21.73 -8.49 15.09
CA PRO A 4 20.96 -7.51 14.33
C PRO A 4 19.45 -7.63 14.56
N PHE A 5 19.01 -8.63 15.34
CA PHE A 5 17.61 -8.88 15.67
C PHE A 5 17.26 -8.35 17.04
N ALA A 6 16.08 -7.74 17.14
CA ALA A 6 15.51 -7.26 18.39
C ALA A 6 15.45 -8.38 19.46
N GLU A 7 15.70 -8.00 20.71
CA GLU A 7 15.54 -8.88 21.87
C GLU A 7 14.07 -9.23 22.08
N GLU A 8 13.79 -10.33 22.79
CA GLU A 8 12.41 -10.80 22.98
C GLU A 8 11.54 -9.75 23.70
N LYS A 9 12.09 -9.10 24.73
CA LYS A 9 11.41 -8.03 25.46
C LYS A 9 11.09 -6.82 24.57
N GLU A 10 11.95 -6.52 23.60
CA GLU A 10 11.71 -5.44 22.63
C GLU A 10 10.57 -5.81 21.68
N LYS A 11 10.52 -7.06 21.22
CA LYS A 11 9.41 -7.58 20.40
C LYS A 11 8.08 -7.56 21.15
N GLU A 12 8.07 -7.98 22.41
CA GLU A 12 6.88 -7.93 23.28
C GLU A 12 6.38 -6.50 23.47
N GLY A 13 7.30 -5.56 23.74
CA GLY A 13 6.98 -4.14 23.86
C GLY A 13 6.42 -3.56 22.56
N ALA A 14 7.05 -3.87 21.42
CA ALA A 14 6.56 -3.46 20.10
C ALA A 14 5.16 -4.02 19.82
N TRP A 15 4.90 -5.28 20.16
CA TRP A 15 3.58 -5.89 19.99
C TRP A 15 2.51 -5.25 20.88
N ALA A 16 2.84 -4.94 22.13
CA ALA A 16 1.95 -4.21 23.04
C ALA A 16 1.58 -2.83 22.47
N PHE A 17 2.58 -2.11 21.96
CA PHE A 17 2.36 -0.82 21.32
C PHE A 17 1.50 -0.91 20.06
N LEU A 18 1.75 -1.88 19.16
CA LEU A 18 0.94 -2.07 17.95
C LEU A 18 -0.52 -2.36 18.28
N LYS A 19 -0.78 -3.18 19.32
CA LYS A 19 -2.15 -3.42 19.79
C LYS A 19 -2.81 -2.12 20.24
N TRP A 20 -2.15 -1.34 21.10
CA TRP A 20 -2.66 -0.05 21.59
C TRP A 20 -2.89 0.95 20.46
N MET A 21 -1.90 1.16 19.58
CA MET A 21 -1.94 2.11 18.46
C MET A 21 -3.08 1.81 17.49
N THR A 22 -3.48 0.54 17.38
CA THR A 22 -4.60 0.12 16.53
C THR A 22 -5.93 0.06 17.26
N GLU A 23 -6.03 0.32 18.57
CA GLU A 23 -7.30 0.35 19.32
C GLU A 23 -8.30 1.36 18.73
N LEU A 24 -9.58 1.20 19.07
CA LEU A 24 -10.69 1.98 18.52
C LEU A 24 -10.42 3.49 18.53
N ASP A 25 -10.10 4.06 19.68
CA ASP A 25 -9.89 5.51 19.80
C ASP A 25 -8.61 5.98 19.12
N GLN A 26 -7.55 5.17 19.17
CA GLN A 26 -6.26 5.51 18.55
C GLN A 26 -6.34 5.49 17.03
N THR A 27 -6.99 4.47 16.46
CA THR A 27 -7.16 4.39 15.01
C THR A 27 -8.14 5.45 14.48
N ILE A 28 -9.17 5.81 15.25
CA ILE A 28 -10.04 6.96 14.93
C ILE A 28 -9.21 8.24 14.91
N TYR A 29 -8.43 8.49 15.98
CA TYR A 29 -7.59 9.68 16.07
C TYR A 29 -6.61 9.74 14.89
N TRP A 30 -5.89 8.67 14.62
CA TRP A 30 -4.93 8.60 13.51
C TRP A 30 -5.60 8.87 12.16
N SER A 31 -6.74 8.24 11.88
CA SER A 31 -7.48 8.44 10.63
C SER A 31 -7.91 9.91 10.44
N GLN A 32 -8.48 10.51 11.48
CA GLN A 32 -8.99 11.89 11.43
C GLN A 32 -7.89 12.94 11.18
N HIS A 33 -6.67 12.68 11.65
CA HIS A 33 -5.55 13.64 11.55
C HIS A 33 -4.65 13.41 10.34
N THR A 34 -4.70 12.22 9.72
CA THR A 34 -3.79 11.88 8.61
C THR A 34 -4.50 11.68 7.27
N GLY A 35 -5.80 11.37 7.28
CA GLY A 35 -6.53 10.97 6.08
C GLY A 35 -6.44 9.49 5.74
N TYR A 36 -5.61 8.70 6.43
CA TYR A 36 -5.60 7.25 6.26
C TYR A 36 -6.91 6.62 6.76
N MET A 37 -7.25 5.45 6.21
CA MET A 37 -8.41 4.68 6.66
C MET A 37 -8.16 4.10 8.06
N PRO A 38 -9.15 4.08 8.97
CA PRO A 38 -9.01 3.40 10.24
C PRO A 38 -8.88 1.88 10.00
N VAL A 39 -8.06 1.21 10.81
CA VAL A 39 -7.73 -0.22 10.62
C VAL A 39 -8.69 -1.18 11.32
N ARG A 40 -9.83 -0.67 11.83
CA ARG A 40 -10.86 -1.46 12.50
C ARG A 40 -12.25 -1.15 11.95
N THR A 41 -13.02 -2.20 11.69
CA THR A 41 -14.44 -2.09 11.32
C THR A 41 -15.27 -1.38 12.40
N SER A 42 -14.94 -1.57 13.68
CA SER A 42 -15.60 -0.88 14.80
C SER A 42 -15.41 0.64 14.75
N ALA A 43 -14.27 1.12 14.24
CA ALA A 43 -14.03 2.54 14.03
C ALA A 43 -14.87 3.08 12.87
N VAL A 44 -14.90 2.37 11.74
CA VAL A 44 -15.73 2.71 10.57
C VAL A 44 -17.21 2.84 10.94
N ASN A 45 -17.71 1.93 11.77
CA ASN A 45 -19.12 1.87 12.20
C ASN A 45 -19.43 2.74 13.42
N SER A 46 -18.46 3.45 13.98
CA SER A 46 -18.66 4.27 15.18
C SER A 46 -19.48 5.54 14.88
N SER A 47 -20.28 5.98 15.85
CA SER A 47 -21.01 7.25 15.75
C SER A 47 -20.08 8.45 15.57
N LYS A 48 -18.91 8.41 16.22
CA LYS A 48 -17.85 9.44 16.09
C LYS A 48 -17.36 9.58 14.66
N MET A 49 -17.05 8.46 13.99
CA MET A 49 -16.62 8.51 12.58
C MET A 49 -17.78 8.84 11.64
N ALA A 50 -19.00 8.36 11.91
CA ALA A 50 -20.17 8.72 11.11
C ALA A 50 -20.39 10.25 11.08
N GLN A 51 -20.30 10.92 12.22
CA GLN A 51 -20.37 12.39 12.31
C GLN A 51 -19.19 13.07 11.63
N PHE A 52 -17.98 12.51 11.79
CA PHE A 52 -16.78 13.03 11.14
C PHE A 52 -16.89 12.99 9.61
N TYR A 53 -17.38 11.89 9.03
CA TYR A 53 -17.57 11.76 7.58
C TYR A 53 -18.66 12.68 7.03
N GLN A 54 -19.71 12.97 7.80
CA GLN A 54 -20.72 13.95 7.38
C GLN A 54 -20.11 15.35 7.19
N LYS A 55 -19.16 15.72 8.05
CA LYS A 55 -18.44 17.00 7.97
C LYS A 55 -17.29 16.96 6.96
N ASN A 56 -16.69 15.79 6.74
CA ASN A 56 -15.51 15.57 5.91
C ASN A 56 -15.77 14.43 4.90
N PRO A 57 -16.66 14.63 3.90
CA PRO A 57 -17.11 13.55 3.03
C PRO A 57 -15.98 12.86 2.24
N ASN A 58 -14.91 13.60 1.91
CA ASN A 58 -13.75 13.05 1.21
C ASN A 58 -13.06 11.90 1.96
N PHE A 59 -13.12 11.88 3.30
CA PHE A 59 -12.55 10.81 4.12
C PHE A 59 -13.33 9.50 4.01
N LYS A 60 -14.56 9.53 3.49
CA LYS A 60 -15.39 8.34 3.26
C LYS A 60 -15.13 7.70 1.89
N VAL A 61 -14.51 8.42 0.95
CA VAL A 61 -14.30 7.96 -0.42
C VAL A 61 -13.46 6.68 -0.47
N SER A 62 -12.33 6.66 0.24
CA SER A 62 -11.42 5.52 0.30
C SER A 62 -12.09 4.26 0.85
N LEU A 63 -12.97 4.39 1.84
CA LEU A 63 -13.78 3.27 2.36
C LEU A 63 -14.75 2.72 1.31
N GLY A 64 -15.33 3.60 0.48
CA GLY A 64 -16.20 3.18 -0.63
C GLY A 64 -15.44 2.47 -1.75
N GLN A 65 -14.15 2.75 -1.91
CA GLN A 65 -13.29 2.09 -2.89
C GLN A 65 -12.82 0.70 -2.43
N LEU A 66 -12.74 0.45 -1.12
CA LEU A 66 -12.17 -0.78 -0.55
C LEU A 66 -12.76 -2.09 -1.13
N PRO A 67 -14.08 -2.23 -1.34
CA PRO A 67 -14.66 -3.44 -1.96
C PRO A 67 -14.22 -3.70 -3.41
N TYR A 68 -13.67 -2.69 -4.09
CA TYR A 68 -13.20 -2.76 -5.47
C TYR A 68 -11.67 -2.91 -5.57
N THR A 69 -10.99 -3.07 -4.43
CA THR A 69 -9.54 -3.30 -4.40
C THR A 69 -9.22 -4.77 -4.60
N PHE A 70 -8.03 -5.03 -5.15
CA PHE A 70 -7.44 -6.35 -5.27
C PHE A 70 -6.09 -6.35 -4.54
N THR A 71 -5.67 -7.54 -4.10
CA THR A 71 -4.34 -7.69 -3.48
C THR A 71 -3.27 -7.37 -4.49
N TYR A 72 -2.30 -6.54 -4.10
CA TYR A 72 -1.16 -6.24 -4.95
C TYR A 72 -0.45 -7.55 -5.36
N PRO A 73 -0.10 -7.75 -6.63
CA PRO A 73 0.43 -9.01 -7.15
C PRO A 73 1.90 -9.20 -6.73
N PHE A 74 2.14 -9.40 -5.44
CA PHE A 74 3.48 -9.50 -4.90
C PHE A 74 4.24 -10.70 -5.49
N SER A 75 5.40 -10.41 -6.05
CA SER A 75 6.43 -11.37 -6.46
C SER A 75 7.80 -10.86 -6.03
N SER A 76 8.80 -11.73 -5.92
CA SER A 76 10.18 -11.31 -5.65
C SER A 76 10.74 -10.42 -6.77
N ALA A 77 10.24 -10.57 -7.99
CA ALA A 77 10.59 -9.74 -9.15
C ALA A 77 9.89 -8.38 -9.17
N LEU A 78 8.81 -8.19 -8.40
CA LEU A 78 7.91 -7.03 -8.51
C LEU A 78 8.62 -5.68 -8.35
N ILE A 79 9.57 -5.58 -7.42
CA ILE A 79 10.29 -4.32 -7.17
C ILE A 79 11.13 -3.95 -8.40
N GLU A 80 11.86 -4.91 -8.96
CA GLU A 80 12.67 -4.71 -10.19
C GLU A 80 11.76 -4.36 -11.37
N ILE A 81 10.63 -5.06 -11.52
CA ILE A 81 9.64 -4.79 -12.58
C ILE A 81 9.09 -3.36 -12.48
N ASP A 82 8.62 -2.94 -11.31
CA ASP A 82 7.97 -1.66 -11.15
C ASP A 82 8.96 -0.50 -11.35
N TYR A 83 10.09 -0.55 -10.64
CA TYR A 83 11.04 0.56 -10.60
C TYR A 83 11.98 0.64 -11.81
N ASP A 84 12.43 -0.49 -12.35
CA ASP A 84 13.45 -0.50 -13.40
C ASP A 84 12.84 -0.65 -14.80
N ILE A 85 11.65 -1.26 -14.92
CA ILE A 85 11.03 -1.57 -16.21
C ILE A 85 9.81 -0.68 -16.46
N VAL A 86 8.81 -0.70 -15.58
CA VAL A 86 7.51 -0.05 -15.83
C VAL A 86 7.58 1.46 -15.67
N VAL A 87 7.95 1.96 -14.47
CA VAL A 87 7.96 3.40 -14.17
C VAL A 87 8.79 4.22 -15.16
N PRO A 88 10.02 3.81 -15.55
CA PRO A 88 10.84 4.58 -16.49
C PRO A 88 10.26 4.62 -17.92
N ASN A 89 9.49 3.60 -18.32
CA ASN A 89 8.95 3.49 -19.68
C ASN A 89 7.51 4.02 -19.80
N LEU A 90 6.78 4.21 -18.70
CA LEU A 90 5.42 4.75 -18.70
C LEU A 90 5.31 6.15 -19.30
N LEU A 91 6.34 6.99 -19.09
CA LEU A 91 6.30 8.37 -19.58
C LEU A 91 6.60 8.49 -21.08
N ALA A 92 7.38 7.56 -21.64
CA ALA A 92 7.84 7.60 -23.02
C ALA A 92 6.73 7.82 -24.07
N PRO A 93 5.56 7.11 -24.02
CA PRO A 93 4.47 7.37 -24.95
C PRO A 93 3.75 8.69 -24.68
N VAL A 94 3.67 9.15 -23.44
CA VAL A 94 3.02 10.42 -23.08
C VAL A 94 3.75 11.62 -23.69
N ILE A 95 5.08 11.57 -23.74
CA ILE A 95 5.93 12.63 -24.29
C ILE A 95 6.33 12.39 -25.75
N GLY A 96 5.80 11.35 -26.40
CA GLY A 96 6.03 11.06 -27.82
C GLY A 96 7.42 10.51 -28.16
N LEU A 97 8.14 9.93 -27.20
CA LEU A 97 9.44 9.29 -27.46
C LEU A 97 9.31 7.87 -28.02
N LYS A 98 8.22 7.17 -27.70
CA LYS A 98 7.87 5.83 -28.21
C LYS A 98 6.38 5.80 -28.52
N SER A 99 5.95 4.90 -29.40
CA SER A 99 4.53 4.54 -29.47
C SER A 99 4.08 3.82 -28.19
N VAL A 100 2.76 3.76 -27.96
CA VAL A 100 2.20 2.99 -26.83
C VAL A 100 2.54 1.51 -26.99
N GLU A 101 2.45 1.01 -28.22
CA GLU A 101 2.74 -0.37 -28.60
C GLU A 101 4.19 -0.74 -28.27
N GLU A 102 5.17 0.04 -28.76
CA GLU A 102 6.60 -0.22 -28.50
C GLU A 102 6.94 -0.17 -27.00
N ALA A 103 6.36 0.78 -26.25
CA ALA A 103 6.59 0.89 -24.82
C ALA A 103 6.01 -0.33 -24.07
N MET A 104 4.79 -0.74 -24.42
CA MET A 104 4.13 -1.89 -23.81
C MET A 104 4.82 -3.21 -24.14
N GLU A 105 5.23 -3.44 -25.40
CA GLU A 105 5.97 -4.63 -25.80
C GLU A 105 7.27 -4.78 -25.02
N TYR A 106 8.06 -3.69 -24.91
CA TYR A 106 9.28 -3.67 -24.13
C TYR A 106 9.02 -3.98 -22.65
N MET A 107 8.04 -3.33 -22.02
CA MET A 107 7.73 -3.55 -20.61
C MET A 107 7.30 -5.00 -20.34
N VAL A 108 6.51 -5.61 -21.23
CA VAL A 108 6.09 -7.02 -21.11
C VAL A 108 7.27 -7.97 -21.26
N GLU A 109 8.11 -7.78 -22.28
CA GLU A 109 9.26 -8.64 -22.54
C GLU A 109 10.23 -8.67 -21.37
N GLU A 110 10.65 -7.50 -20.89
CA GLU A 110 11.61 -7.38 -19.79
C GLU A 110 11.02 -7.87 -18.46
N SER A 111 9.73 -7.60 -18.21
CA SER A 111 9.08 -8.08 -16.99
C SER A 111 9.04 -9.61 -16.95
N ASN A 112 8.75 -10.25 -18.09
CA ASN A 112 8.76 -11.72 -18.19
C ASN A 112 10.15 -12.31 -17.95
N LYS A 113 11.22 -11.65 -18.42
CA LYS A 113 12.60 -12.07 -18.13
C LYS A 113 12.90 -11.99 -16.63
N CYS A 114 12.46 -10.93 -15.96
CA CYS A 114 12.64 -10.76 -14.51
C CYS A 114 11.90 -11.85 -13.72
N ILE A 115 10.64 -12.12 -14.06
CA ILE A 115 9.86 -13.21 -13.44
C ILE A 115 10.57 -14.55 -13.62
N ALA A 116 11.00 -14.88 -14.83
CA ALA A 116 11.67 -16.15 -15.14
C ALA A 116 12.97 -16.37 -14.35
N LYS A 117 13.72 -15.30 -14.05
CA LYS A 117 14.94 -15.35 -13.23
C LYS A 117 14.62 -15.72 -11.77
N THR A 118 13.54 -15.20 -11.23
CA THR A 118 13.12 -15.43 -9.83
C THR A 118 12.37 -16.72 -9.58
N ALA A 119 11.95 -17.43 -10.64
CA ALA A 119 11.25 -18.70 -10.55
C ALA A 119 12.18 -19.92 -10.33
N LYS A 120 13.50 -19.69 -10.23
CA LYS A 120 14.52 -20.70 -9.89
C LYS A 120 14.96 -20.56 -8.44
#